data_AF-A0A136KDN5-F1
#
_entry.id   AF-A0A136KDN5-F1
#
_cell.length_a   1.000
_cell.length_b   1.000
_cell.length_c   1.000
_cell.angle_alpha   90.00
_cell.angle_beta   90.00
_cell.angle_gamma   90.00
#
_symmetry.space_group_name_H-M   'P 1'
#
loop_
_entity.id
_entity.type
_entity.pdbx_description
1 polymer ?
#
loop_
_entity_poly.entity_id
_entity_poly.type
_entity_poly.pdbx_seq_one_letter_code
_entity_poly.pdbx_strand_id
1 'polypeptide(L)' 'MSESNESWPETTWMKKRLLVLSKKREEENVTKWHSLYGEHDFWDPKLYDLVIDTDENGIEETGEKVLEMLNF' A
#
# COMPACT_ATOMS: atom_id res chain seq x y z
N MET A 1 -20.13 26.32 6.48
CA MET A 1 -20.56 25.17 7.31
C MET A 1 -21.62 24.45 6.50
N SER A 2 -21.46 23.21 6.06
CA SER A 2 -20.59 22.12 6.50
C SER A 2 -20.37 21.21 5.30
N GLU A 3 -19.11 20.86 5.01
CA GLU A 3 -18.81 19.75 4.12
C GLU A 3 -19.42 18.49 4.71
N SER A 4 -20.19 17.79 3.88
CA SER A 4 -20.84 16.54 4.20
C SER A 4 -19.80 15.50 4.61
N ASN A 5 -19.78 15.16 5.90
CA ASN A 5 -19.16 13.94 6.41
C ASN A 5 -19.77 12.73 5.68
N GLU A 6 -19.13 12.29 4.61
CA GLU A 6 -19.44 11.03 3.94
C GLU A 6 -18.89 9.87 4.79
N SER A 7 -19.62 9.55 5.85
CA SER A 7 -19.42 8.34 6.64
C SER A 7 -19.89 7.14 5.83
N TRP A 8 -18.99 6.50 5.09
CA TRP A 8 -19.25 5.25 4.39
C TRP A 8 -19.76 4.18 5.38
N PRO A 9 -20.83 3.42 5.06
CA PRO A 9 -21.33 2.39 5.94
C PRO A 9 -20.38 1.18 5.89
N GLU A 10 -19.47 1.09 6.85
CA GLU A 10 -18.58 -0.05 7.04
C GLU A 10 -19.36 -1.27 7.57
N THR A 11 -20.20 -1.85 6.72
CA THR A 11 -20.84 -3.13 7.02
C THR A 11 -19.77 -4.23 7.03
N THR A 12 -19.84 -5.13 8.02
CA THR A 12 -18.88 -6.24 8.21
C THR A 12 -18.66 -7.06 6.94
N TRP A 13 -19.66 -7.17 6.06
CA TRP A 13 -19.54 -7.91 4.80
C TRP A 13 -18.77 -7.14 3.71
N MET A 14 -18.88 -5.81 3.64
CA MET A 14 -18.11 -4.99 2.71
C MET A 14 -16.62 -5.07 3.05
N LYS A 15 -16.27 -4.91 4.33
CA LYS A 15 -14.89 -5.10 4.81
C LYS A 15 -14.34 -6.48 4.45
N LYS A 16 -15.11 -7.54 4.73
CA LYS A 16 -14.72 -8.92 4.36
C LYS A 16 -14.51 -9.07 2.86
N ARG A 17 -15.40 -8.51 2.04
CA ARG A 17 -15.32 -8.59 0.59
C ARG A 17 -14.09 -7.84 0.05
N LEU A 18 -13.83 -6.63 0.55
CA LEU A 18 -12.66 -5.85 0.18
C LEU A 18 -11.37 -6.58 0.54
N LEU A 19 -11.29 -7.15 1.74
CA LEU A 19 -10.14 -7.94 2.17
C LEU A 19 -9.88 -9.14 1.26
N VAL A 20 -10.94 -9.87 0.88
CA VAL A 20 -10.84 -11.02 -0.04
C VAL A 20 -10.36 -10.57 -1.43
N LEU A 21 -10.88 -9.45 -1.94
CA LEU A 21 -10.47 -8.92 -3.23
C LEU A 21 -9.01 -8.46 -3.24
N SER A 22 -8.55 -7.82 -2.17
CA SER A 22 -7.14 -7.40 -2.04
C SER A 22 -6.22 -8.60 -1.99
N LYS A 23 -6.50 -9.60 -1.15
CA LYS A 23 -5.69 -10.83 -1.06
C LYS A 23 -5.57 -11.55 -2.39
N LYS A 24 -6.69 -11.73 -3.10
CA LYS A 24 -6.68 -12.38 -4.41
C LYS A 24 -5.80 -11.63 -5.42
N ARG A 25 -5.89 -10.30 -5.46
CA ARG A 25 -5.07 -9.47 -6.36
C ARG A 25 -3.59 -9.53 -6.00
N GLU A 26 -3.27 -9.54 -4.72
CA GLU A 26 -1.91 -9.70 -4.23
C GLU A 26 -1.31 -11.03 -4.68
N GLU A 27 -2.03 -12.14 -4.49
CA GLU A 27 -1.60 -13.48 -4.93
C GLU A 27 -1.39 -13.54 -6.46
N GLU A 28 -2.32 -12.99 -7.24
CA GLU A 28 -2.22 -12.92 -8.71
C GLU A 28 -1.01 -12.07 -9.15
N ASN A 29 -0.76 -10.95 -8.47
CA ASN A 29 0.38 -10.07 -8.76
C ASN A 29 1.71 -10.74 -8.41
N VAL A 30 1.84 -11.32 -7.21
CA VAL A 30 3.06 -12.00 -6.76
C VAL A 30 3.40 -13.15 -7.71
N THR A 31 2.40 -13.95 -8.11
CA THR A 31 2.59 -15.02 -9.10
C THR A 31 3.13 -14.48 -10.42
N LYS A 32 2.54 -13.38 -10.92
CA LYS A 32 2.96 -12.73 -12.16
C LYS A 32 4.38 -12.18 -12.04
N TRP A 33 4.69 -11.51 -10.94
CA TRP A 33 6.01 -10.91 -10.72
C TRP A 33 7.09 -11.98 -10.59
N HIS A 34 6.81 -13.10 -9.93
CA HIS A 34 7.74 -14.23 -9.92
C HIS A 34 8.04 -14.78 -11.31
N SER A 35 7.03 -14.87 -12.18
CA SER A 35 7.25 -15.28 -13.58
C SER A 35 8.09 -14.29 -14.38
N LEU A 36 8.10 -13.00 -14.02
CA LEU A 36 8.79 -11.95 -14.77
C LEU A 36 10.19 -11.67 -14.25
N TYR A 37 10.33 -11.66 -12.93
CA TYR A 37 11.53 -11.17 -12.24
C TYR A 37 12.27 -12.27 -11.49
N GLY A 38 11.67 -13.46 -11.34
CA GLY A 38 12.24 -14.58 -10.59
C GLY A 38 11.73 -14.68 -9.17
N GLU A 39 12.24 -15.67 -8.45
CA GLU A 39 11.82 -15.98 -7.08
C GLU A 39 12.48 -15.00 -6.09
N HIS A 40 11.86 -13.84 -5.91
CA HIS A 40 12.28 -12.77 -5.00
C HIS A 40 11.19 -12.49 -3.96
N ASP A 41 11.61 -12.22 -2.73
CA ASP A 41 10.71 -11.66 -1.72
C ASP A 41 10.51 -10.16 -2.00
N PHE A 42 9.45 -9.80 -2.74
CA PHE A 42 9.12 -8.42 -3.07
C PHE A 42 8.79 -7.55 -1.86
N TRP A 43 8.67 -8.15 -0.67
CA TRP A 43 8.40 -7.43 0.57
C TRP A 43 9.64 -7.32 1.47
N ASP A 44 10.81 -7.84 1.04
CA ASP A 44 12.06 -7.67 1.80
C ASP A 44 12.47 -6.18 1.78
N PRO A 45 12.46 -5.49 2.93
CA PRO A 45 12.82 -4.08 2.99
C PRO A 45 14.26 -3.79 2.53
N LYS A 46 15.14 -4.81 2.52
CA LYS A 46 16.53 -4.66 2.05
C LYS A 46 16.64 -4.44 0.54
N LEU A 47 15.58 -4.71 -0.22
CA LEU A 47 15.55 -4.46 -1.67
C LEU A 47 15.22 -3.00 -2.01
N TYR A 48 14.96 -2.17 -0.99
CA TYR A 48 14.53 -0.79 -1.16
C TYR A 48 15.43 0.16 -0.35
N ASP A 49 15.71 1.33 -0.91
CA ASP A 49 16.46 2.37 -0.20
C ASP A 49 15.62 3.07 0.89
N LEU A 50 14.30 3.04 0.75
CA LEU A 50 13.35 3.65 1.67
C LEU A 50 12.03 2.87 1.69
N VAL A 51 11.55 2.54 2.91
CA VAL A 51 10.25 1.93 3.15
C VAL A 51 9.45 2.87 4.05
N ILE A 52 8.22 3.20 3.66
CA ILE A 52 7.38 4.20 4.34
C ILE A 52 6.09 3.54 4.79
N ASP A 53 5.77 3.71 6.07
CA ASP A 53 4.48 3.32 6.63
C ASP A 53 3.43 4.39 6.28
N THR A 54 2.47 4.04 5.42
CA THR A 54 1.41 4.94 4.98
C THR A 54 0.27 5.08 5.98
N ASP A 55 0.20 4.24 7.02
CA ASP A 55 -0.77 4.41 8.11
C ASP A 55 -0.32 5.51 9.09
N GLU A 56 1.00 5.70 9.21
CA GLU A 56 1.61 6.72 10.07
C GLU A 56 1.95 8.03 9.34
N ASN A 57 1.98 8.02 8.00
CA ASN A 57 2.43 9.16 7.20
C ASN A 57 1.41 9.49 6.11
N GLY A 58 1.02 10.77 6.04
CA GLY A 58 0.21 11.27 4.95
C GLY A 58 1.01 11.39 3.65
N ILE A 59 0.33 11.82 2.59
CA ILE A 59 0.90 11.92 1.25
C ILE A 59 2.02 12.97 1.16
N GLU A 60 1.89 14.07 1.89
CA GLU A 60 2.87 15.15 1.93
C GLU A 60 4.12 14.69 2.69
N GLU A 61 3.95 14.11 3.89
CA GLU A 61 5.04 13.60 4.72
C GLU A 61 5.78 12.44 4.02
N THR A 62 5.06 11.60 3.29
CA THR A 62 5.66 10.53 2.47
C THR A 62 6.56 11.12 1.37
N GLY A 63 6.12 12.18 0.71
CA GLY A 63 6.89 12.87 -0.31
C GLY A 63 8.14 13.53 0.25
N GLU A 64 8.01 14.24 1.39
CA GLU A 64 9.13 14.86 2.09
C GLU A 64 10.21 13.84 2.48
N LYS A 65 9.82 12.69 3.03
CA LYS A 65 10.77 11.62 3.38
C LYS A 65 11.58 11.10 2.19
N VAL A 66 10.96 11.02 1.01
CA VAL A 66 11.65 10.63 -0.22
C VAL A 66 12.66 11.70 -0.63
N LEU A 67 12.28 12.98 -0.57
CA LEU A 67 13.17 14.10 -0.90
C LEU A 67 14.36 14.19 0.06
N GLU A 68 14.13 14.01 1.36
CA GLU A 68 15.17 13.95 2.39
C GLU A 68 16.17 12.83 2.09
N MET A 69 15.70 11.63 1.73
CA MET A 69 16.58 10.50 1.36
C MET A 69 17.42 10.80 0.12
N LEU A 70 16.84 11.49 -0.86
CA LEU A 70 17.52 11.92 -2.08
C LEU A 70 18.40 13.17 -1.90
N ASN A 71 18.42 13.75 -0.69
CA ASN A 71 19.19 14.94 -0.33
C ASN A 71 18.84 16.18 -1.19
N PHE A 72 17.55 16.41 -1.43
CA PHE A 72 17.00 17.62 -2.06
C PHE A 72 16.58 18.69 -1.04
#